data_AF-A0A9N7CVM0-F1
#
_entry.id   AF-A0A9N7CVM0-F1
#
_cell.length_a   1.000
_cell.length_b   1.000
_cell.length_c   1.000
_cell.angle_alpha   90.00
_cell.angle_beta   90.00
_cell.angle_gamma   90.00
#
_symmetry.space_group_name_H-M   'P 1'
#
loop_
_entity.id
_entity.type
_entity.pdbx_description
1 polymer ?
#
loop_
_entity_poly.entity_id
_entity_poly.type
_entity_poly.pdbx_seq_one_letter_code
_entity_poly.pdbx_strand_id
1 'polypeptide(L)'
;MNNLHRHLAPVSSAAWTEIEEEATRTLRRHLAGRRVVDVSEPKGTAFAAVGTGRDRRIDAPNDGVQAVMRDVLPVVELRVPFTLSRAEIDAVERGALDADWQPVKDAAKKIAFAEDRAIFTGYAAAGMAGIAQATSNAHVKLPAAVKDYPHAIADALSELRLAGVNGPYAIVLGARAYEAVSGGDDEGYPVRKHIESLIEGKLIWAPAIEGAFVISLRGGDLQLDIGQDFFCGYRPLCKSFLTHIDV
;
A
#
# COMPACT_ATOMS: atom_id res chain seq x y z
N MET A 1 -17.52 2.00 -22.00
CA MET A 1 -16.26 1.34 -22.44
C MET A 1 -15.21 1.63 -21.37
N ASN A 2 -14.48 0.61 -20.91
CA ASN A 2 -13.50 0.76 -19.83
C ASN A 2 -12.08 0.66 -20.42
N ASN A 3 -11.14 1.50 -19.94
CA ASN A 3 -9.74 1.60 -20.44
C ASN A 3 -8.88 0.34 -20.16
N LEU A 4 -9.51 -0.73 -19.67
CA LEU A 4 -8.89 -1.99 -19.29
C LEU A 4 -8.82 -3.00 -20.45
N HIS A 5 -9.49 -2.74 -21.58
CA HIS A 5 -9.42 -3.56 -22.81
C HIS A 5 -9.62 -5.07 -22.64
N ARG A 6 -10.32 -5.51 -21.58
CA ARG A 6 -10.49 -6.94 -21.25
C ARG A 6 -11.12 -7.76 -22.36
N HIS A 7 -12.04 -7.16 -23.11
CA HIS A 7 -12.73 -7.78 -24.25
C HIS A 7 -11.81 -8.09 -25.44
N LEU A 8 -10.60 -7.51 -25.48
CA LEU A 8 -9.60 -7.80 -26.50
C LEU A 8 -8.63 -8.92 -26.09
N ALA A 9 -8.71 -9.37 -24.85
CA ALA A 9 -7.85 -10.42 -24.34
C ALA A 9 -8.38 -11.79 -24.77
N PRO A 10 -7.54 -12.69 -25.31
CA PRO A 10 -7.92 -14.07 -25.56
C PRO A 10 -7.94 -14.86 -24.25
N VAL A 11 -8.85 -14.49 -23.35
CA VAL A 11 -8.99 -15.03 -21.99
C VAL A 11 -10.46 -15.28 -21.73
N SER A 12 -10.80 -16.50 -21.30
CA SER A 12 -12.18 -16.88 -20.98
C SER A 12 -12.69 -16.10 -19.75
N SER A 13 -14.01 -16.00 -19.59
CA SER A 13 -14.60 -15.36 -18.41
C SER A 13 -14.20 -16.07 -17.12
N ALA A 14 -14.13 -17.41 -17.14
CA ALA A 14 -13.70 -18.23 -16.01
C ALA A 14 -12.26 -17.91 -15.60
N ALA A 15 -11.33 -17.85 -16.57
CA ALA A 15 -9.94 -17.50 -16.29
C ALA A 15 -9.81 -16.06 -15.76
N TRP A 16 -10.60 -15.11 -16.26
CA TRP A 16 -10.64 -13.75 -15.70
C TRP A 16 -11.07 -13.72 -14.24
N THR A 17 -12.11 -14.48 -13.88
CA THR A 17 -12.58 -14.57 -12.50
C THR A 17 -11.50 -15.12 -11.58
N GLU A 18 -10.83 -16.21 -11.96
CA GLU A 18 -9.74 -16.78 -11.15
C GLU A 18 -8.56 -15.80 -10.99
N ILE A 19 -8.17 -15.10 -12.06
CA ILE A 19 -7.11 -14.07 -12.01
C ILE A 19 -7.49 -12.97 -11.00
N GLU A 20 -8.73 -12.49 -11.04
CA GLU A 20 -9.20 -11.44 -10.14
C GLU A 20 -9.29 -11.91 -8.68
N GLU A 21 -9.75 -13.13 -8.46
CA GLU A 21 -9.82 -13.73 -7.12
C GLU A 21 -8.42 -13.90 -6.51
N GLU A 22 -7.47 -14.46 -7.26
CA GLU A 22 -6.10 -14.67 -6.81
C GLU A 22 -5.36 -13.33 -6.60
N ALA A 23 -5.58 -12.34 -7.47
CA ALA A 23 -5.07 -10.98 -7.28
C ALA A 23 -5.65 -10.34 -6.02
N THR A 24 -6.97 -10.38 -5.85
CA THR A 24 -7.67 -9.77 -4.69
C THR A 24 -7.23 -10.41 -3.38
N ARG A 25 -7.12 -11.74 -3.35
CA ARG A 25 -6.64 -12.49 -2.17
C ARG A 25 -5.21 -12.11 -1.82
N THR A 26 -4.34 -11.98 -2.83
CA THR A 26 -2.95 -11.60 -2.63
C THR A 26 -2.82 -10.16 -2.14
N LEU A 27 -3.59 -9.23 -2.71
CA LEU A 27 -3.63 -7.82 -2.29
C LEU A 27 -4.11 -7.70 -0.84
N ARG A 28 -5.26 -8.30 -0.49
CA ARG A 28 -5.80 -8.26 0.89
C ARG A 28 -4.85 -8.83 1.93
N ARG A 29 -4.01 -9.81 1.54
CA ARG A 29 -3.02 -10.41 2.43
C ARG A 29 -1.82 -9.52 2.70
N HIS A 30 -1.39 -8.72 1.72
CA HIS A 30 -0.15 -7.93 1.81
C HIS A 30 -0.38 -6.45 2.13
N LEU A 31 -1.56 -5.91 1.83
CA LEU A 31 -1.90 -4.51 2.12
C LEU A 31 -2.14 -4.29 3.62
N ALA A 32 -1.29 -3.49 4.23
CA ALA A 32 -1.44 -3.05 5.60
C ALA A 32 -1.92 -1.60 5.73
N GLY A 33 -1.53 -0.73 4.80
CA GLY A 33 -1.83 0.71 4.85
C GLY A 33 -3.32 0.98 4.91
N ARG A 34 -4.13 0.34 4.05
CA ARG A 34 -5.60 0.47 4.03
C ARG A 34 -6.31 0.01 5.30
N ARG A 35 -5.62 -0.68 6.21
CA ARG A 35 -6.18 -1.10 7.52
C ARG A 35 -5.94 -0.06 8.62
N VAL A 36 -5.09 0.94 8.38
CA VAL A 36 -4.72 1.97 9.35
C VAL A 36 -5.03 3.39 8.91
N VAL A 37 -5.18 3.63 7.61
CA VAL A 37 -5.56 4.94 7.06
C VAL A 37 -7.02 4.94 6.62
N ASP A 38 -7.64 6.12 6.62
CA ASP A 38 -8.97 6.31 6.09
C ASP A 38 -8.92 6.29 4.57
N VAL A 39 -9.67 5.36 3.96
CA VAL A 39 -9.69 5.19 2.51
C VAL A 39 -10.93 5.87 1.94
N SER A 40 -10.73 6.82 1.02
CA SER A 40 -11.85 7.47 0.35
C SER A 40 -12.51 6.54 -0.67
N GLU A 41 -13.77 6.79 -0.99
CA GLU A 41 -14.40 6.16 -2.15
C GLU A 41 -13.65 6.53 -3.46
N PRO A 42 -13.59 5.62 -4.45
CA PRO A 42 -12.94 5.91 -5.73
C PRO A 42 -13.59 7.09 -6.46
N LYS A 43 -12.80 8.12 -6.74
CA LYS A 43 -13.24 9.37 -7.39
C LYS A 43 -13.31 9.29 -8.92
N GLY A 44 -12.87 8.16 -9.49
CA GLY A 44 -12.87 7.88 -10.92
C GLY A 44 -11.58 8.30 -11.63
N THR A 45 -11.49 7.95 -12.92
CA THR A 45 -10.29 8.14 -13.75
C THR A 45 -9.96 9.60 -14.08
N ALA A 46 -10.94 10.51 -13.98
CA ALA A 46 -10.74 11.94 -14.19
C ALA A 46 -10.10 12.63 -12.97
N PHE A 47 -9.99 11.94 -11.84
CA PHE A 47 -9.42 12.50 -10.62
C PHE A 47 -7.90 12.65 -10.74
N ALA A 48 -7.43 13.89 -10.79
CA ALA A 48 -6.02 14.21 -11.06
C ALA A 48 -5.21 14.64 -9.83
N ALA A 49 -5.85 15.27 -8.83
CA ALA A 49 -5.15 15.78 -7.65
C ALA A 49 -6.09 16.06 -6.46
N VAL A 50 -5.53 16.03 -5.26
CA VAL A 50 -6.17 16.47 -4.00
C VAL A 50 -5.71 17.90 -3.69
N GLY A 51 -6.65 18.80 -3.40
CA GLY A 51 -6.30 20.15 -2.94
C GLY A 51 -5.85 20.13 -1.48
N THR A 52 -4.69 20.74 -1.18
CA THR A 52 -4.16 20.83 0.19
C THR A 52 -4.80 21.94 1.02
N GLY A 53 -5.62 22.80 0.38
CA GLY A 53 -6.14 24.04 0.96
C GLY A 53 -5.12 25.17 1.08
N ARG A 54 -3.84 24.90 0.81
CA ARG A 54 -2.75 25.88 0.89
C ARG A 54 -2.51 26.56 -0.46
N ASP A 55 -1.82 27.69 -0.40
CA ASP A 55 -1.37 28.43 -1.57
C ASP A 55 0.06 28.93 -1.40
N ARG A 56 0.64 29.26 -2.54
CA ARG A 56 1.91 29.97 -2.63
C ARG A 56 1.77 31.16 -3.54
N ARG A 57 2.35 32.28 -3.14
CA ARG A 57 2.40 33.49 -3.97
C ARG A 57 3.31 33.24 -5.18
N ILE A 58 2.87 33.71 -6.34
CA ILE A 58 3.66 33.66 -7.58
C ILE A 58 3.76 35.07 -8.16
N ASP A 59 4.74 35.26 -9.03
CA ASP A 59 4.91 36.53 -9.73
C ASP A 59 3.66 36.84 -10.55
N ALA A 60 3.18 38.07 -10.41
CA ALA A 60 2.03 38.55 -11.12
C ALA A 60 2.42 38.88 -12.57
N PRO A 61 1.52 38.67 -13.55
CA PRO A 61 1.84 38.95 -14.95
C PRO A 61 2.13 40.43 -15.20
N ASN A 62 1.45 41.34 -14.47
CA ASN A 62 1.56 42.79 -14.62
C ASN A 62 1.57 43.49 -13.26
N ASP A 63 2.09 44.72 -13.24
CA ASP A 63 2.05 45.61 -12.07
C ASP A 63 0.60 45.89 -11.63
N GLY A 64 0.40 45.91 -10.30
CA GLY A 64 -0.92 46.12 -9.68
C GLY A 64 -1.76 44.85 -9.53
N VAL A 65 -1.30 43.70 -10.03
CA VAL A 65 -1.98 42.40 -9.86
C VAL A 65 -1.26 41.56 -8.78
N GLN A 66 -2.01 40.76 -8.04
CA GLN A 66 -1.46 39.75 -7.13
C GLN A 66 -1.86 38.36 -7.61
N ALA A 67 -0.91 37.43 -7.62
CA ALA A 67 -1.15 36.06 -8.09
C ALA A 67 -0.77 35.05 -7.02
N VAL A 68 -1.61 34.01 -6.88
CA VAL A 68 -1.41 32.88 -5.97
C VAL A 68 -1.72 31.59 -6.72
N MET A 69 -0.91 30.57 -6.48
CA MET A 69 -1.11 29.22 -7.00
C MET A 69 -1.57 28.31 -5.85
N ARG A 70 -2.60 27.50 -6.10
CA ARG A 70 -3.06 26.51 -5.14
C ARG A 70 -2.10 25.32 -5.13
N ASP A 71 -1.75 24.85 -3.94
CA ASP A 71 -0.96 23.65 -3.79
C ASP A 71 -1.86 22.42 -3.85
N VAL A 72 -1.50 21.49 -4.73
CA VAL A 72 -2.24 20.25 -4.96
C VAL A 72 -1.29 19.06 -4.87
N LEU A 73 -1.79 17.94 -4.36
CA LEU A 73 -1.11 16.65 -4.38
C LEU A 73 -1.59 15.84 -5.58
N PRO A 74 -0.76 15.65 -6.61
CA PRO A 74 -1.16 14.90 -7.80
C PRO A 74 -1.34 13.41 -7.49
N VAL A 75 -2.33 12.80 -8.14
CA VAL A 75 -2.54 11.35 -8.06
C VAL A 75 -1.47 10.63 -8.88
N VAL A 76 -0.96 9.52 -8.35
CA VAL A 76 0.03 8.68 -9.04
C VAL A 76 -0.66 7.46 -9.63
N GLU A 77 -0.45 7.23 -10.92
CA GLU A 77 -0.88 6.00 -11.56
C GLU A 77 0.21 4.93 -11.47
N LEU A 78 -0.09 3.81 -10.80
CA LEU A 78 0.82 2.67 -10.68
C LEU A 78 0.36 1.53 -11.58
N ARG A 79 1.28 0.99 -12.40
CA ARG A 79 1.02 -0.16 -13.27
C ARG A 79 2.12 -1.19 -13.12
N VAL A 80 1.73 -2.45 -12.85
CA VAL A 80 2.65 -3.58 -12.78
C VAL A 80 2.31 -4.55 -13.92
N PRO A 81 3.15 -4.63 -14.98
CA PRO A 81 2.93 -5.59 -16.05
C PRO A 81 3.26 -7.02 -15.56
N PHE A 82 2.48 -7.99 -16.02
CA PHE A 82 2.75 -9.41 -15.85
C PHE A 82 2.40 -10.16 -17.13
N THR A 83 2.90 -11.38 -17.26
CA THR A 83 2.69 -12.23 -18.44
C THR A 83 2.19 -13.59 -17.99
N LEU A 84 1.19 -14.10 -18.69
CA LEU A 84 0.58 -15.40 -18.42
C LEU A 84 0.75 -16.30 -19.63
N SER A 85 0.90 -17.59 -19.37
CA SER A 85 0.89 -18.61 -20.42
C SER A 85 -0.53 -18.81 -20.91
N ARG A 86 -0.72 -18.81 -22.24
CA ARG A 86 -2.02 -19.12 -22.85
C ARG A 86 -2.42 -20.57 -22.59
N ALA A 87 -1.46 -21.48 -22.49
CA ALA A 87 -1.74 -22.88 -22.19
C ALA A 87 -2.40 -23.06 -20.81
N GLU A 88 -1.95 -22.29 -19.81
CA GLU A 88 -2.53 -22.27 -18.46
C GLU A 88 -3.95 -21.69 -18.47
N ILE A 89 -4.14 -20.58 -19.19
CA ILE A 89 -5.47 -19.95 -19.34
C ILE A 89 -6.46 -20.92 -20.02
N ASP A 90 -6.04 -21.58 -21.09
CA ASP A 90 -6.87 -22.55 -21.80
C ASP A 90 -7.07 -23.83 -20.95
N ALA A 91 -6.16 -24.16 -20.03
CA ALA A 91 -6.31 -25.31 -19.14
C ALA A 91 -7.44 -25.11 -18.13
N VAL A 92 -7.63 -23.88 -17.63
CA VAL A 92 -8.78 -23.53 -16.76
C VAL A 92 -10.10 -23.76 -17.48
N GLU A 93 -10.20 -23.43 -18.76
CA GLU A 93 -11.40 -23.73 -19.55
C GLU A 93 -11.66 -25.25 -19.69
N ARG A 94 -10.61 -26.06 -19.64
CA ARG A 94 -10.70 -27.53 -19.62
C ARG A 94 -10.93 -28.10 -18.20
N GLY A 95 -11.03 -27.26 -17.17
CA GLY A 95 -11.28 -27.64 -15.78
C GLY A 95 -10.04 -27.89 -14.93
N ALA A 96 -8.86 -27.41 -15.33
CA ALA A 96 -7.68 -27.43 -14.48
C ALA A 96 -7.88 -26.53 -13.24
N LEU A 97 -7.49 -27.03 -12.06
CA LEU A 97 -7.59 -26.33 -10.78
C LEU A 97 -6.22 -25.85 -10.26
N ASP A 98 -5.15 -26.19 -10.98
CA ASP A 98 -3.75 -25.99 -10.63
C ASP A 98 -3.03 -25.04 -11.59
N ALA A 99 -3.78 -24.21 -12.31
CA ALA A 99 -3.22 -23.25 -13.25
C ALA A 99 -2.21 -22.31 -12.58
N ASP A 100 -1.09 -22.05 -13.28
CA ASP A 100 -0.01 -21.23 -12.74
C ASP A 100 -0.34 -19.73 -12.75
N TRP A 101 -0.95 -19.27 -11.66
CA TRP A 101 -1.22 -17.86 -11.38
C TRP A 101 -0.09 -17.15 -10.63
N GLN A 102 1.10 -17.73 -10.53
CA GLN A 102 2.23 -17.11 -9.83
C GLN A 102 2.60 -15.71 -10.37
N PRO A 103 2.58 -15.44 -11.69
CA PRO A 103 2.84 -14.10 -12.21
C PRO A 103 1.84 -13.04 -11.72
N VAL A 104 0.57 -13.43 -11.51
CA VAL A 104 -0.47 -12.54 -10.96
C VAL A 104 -0.17 -12.24 -9.50
N LYS A 105 0.17 -13.27 -8.71
CA LYS A 105 0.52 -13.15 -7.29
C LYS A 105 1.73 -12.24 -7.10
N ASP A 106 2.76 -12.41 -7.92
CA ASP A 106 3.96 -11.59 -7.86
C ASP A 106 3.68 -10.12 -8.22
N ALA A 107 2.84 -9.88 -9.23
CA ALA A 107 2.42 -8.53 -9.61
C ALA A 107 1.57 -7.85 -8.51
N ALA A 108 0.61 -8.58 -7.95
CA ALA A 108 -0.22 -8.13 -6.84
C ALA A 108 0.62 -7.83 -5.58
N LYS A 109 1.62 -8.66 -5.28
CA LYS A 109 2.56 -8.41 -4.19
C LYS A 109 3.39 -7.15 -4.41
N LYS A 110 3.92 -6.96 -5.62
CA LYS A 110 4.72 -5.77 -5.97
C LYS A 110 3.91 -4.48 -5.84
N ILE A 111 2.67 -4.46 -6.33
CA ILE A 111 1.85 -3.25 -6.25
C ILE A 111 1.38 -2.97 -4.82
N ALA A 112 1.05 -4.01 -4.03
CA ALA A 112 0.74 -3.85 -2.61
C ALA A 112 1.92 -3.24 -1.84
N PHE A 113 3.15 -3.71 -2.13
CA PHE A 113 4.35 -3.19 -1.48
C PHE A 113 4.65 -1.74 -1.89
N ALA A 114 4.36 -1.38 -3.14
CA ALA A 114 4.52 -0.02 -3.61
C ALA A 114 3.55 0.94 -2.90
N GLU A 115 2.27 0.56 -2.74
CA GLU A 115 1.27 1.36 -2.02
C GLU A 115 1.65 1.52 -0.54
N ASP A 116 1.96 0.43 0.17
CA ASP A 116 2.35 0.50 1.58
C ASP A 116 3.62 1.33 1.78
N ARG A 117 4.64 1.19 0.93
CA ARG A 117 5.85 2.03 1.00
C ARG A 117 5.54 3.50 0.77
N ALA A 118 4.66 3.83 -0.18
CA ALA A 118 4.24 5.21 -0.40
C ALA A 118 3.55 5.79 0.85
N ILE A 119 2.71 5.00 1.53
CA ILE A 119 2.02 5.41 2.76
C ILE A 119 2.99 5.58 3.94
N PHE A 120 3.82 4.58 4.23
CA PHE A 120 4.65 4.57 5.44
C PHE A 120 5.97 5.34 5.27
N THR A 121 6.70 5.11 4.16
CA THR A 121 8.02 5.71 3.92
C THR A 121 8.00 6.94 3.02
N GLY A 122 6.89 7.15 2.30
CA GLY A 122 6.75 8.25 1.36
C GLY A 122 7.19 7.89 -0.04
N TYR A 123 6.83 8.73 -0.99
CA TYR A 123 7.27 8.66 -2.37
C TYR A 123 7.75 10.03 -2.85
N ALA A 124 9.04 10.29 -2.64
CA ALA A 124 9.67 11.60 -2.89
C ALA A 124 9.48 12.10 -4.33
N ALA A 125 9.56 11.20 -5.33
CA ALA A 125 9.36 11.57 -6.73
C ALA A 125 7.94 12.05 -7.04
N ALA A 126 6.95 11.65 -6.23
CA ALA A 126 5.56 12.11 -6.32
C ALA A 126 5.25 13.28 -5.37
N GLY A 127 6.23 13.77 -4.61
CA GLY A 127 6.03 14.80 -3.59
C GLY A 127 5.18 14.33 -2.40
N MET A 128 5.06 13.01 -2.20
CA MET A 128 4.27 12.42 -1.12
C MET A 128 5.17 12.11 0.07
N ALA A 129 4.97 12.79 1.20
CA ALA A 129 5.64 12.46 2.45
C ALA A 129 4.96 11.25 3.11
N GLY A 130 5.74 10.27 3.56
CA GLY A 130 5.21 9.12 4.29
C GLY A 130 4.93 9.44 5.76
N ILE A 131 4.22 8.55 6.44
CA ILE A 131 3.97 8.65 7.89
C ILE A 131 5.28 8.81 8.67
N ALA A 132 6.33 8.07 8.29
CA ALA A 132 7.65 8.16 8.92
C ALA A 132 8.30 9.55 8.77
N GLN A 133 7.98 10.28 7.70
CA GLN A 133 8.56 11.59 7.41
C GLN A 133 7.67 12.74 7.92
N ALA A 134 6.37 12.52 8.00
CA ALA A 134 5.37 13.51 8.40
C ALA A 134 5.15 13.57 9.92
N THR A 135 5.59 12.55 10.67
CA THR A 135 5.45 12.54 12.14
C THR A 135 6.30 13.64 12.78
N SER A 136 5.69 14.39 13.71
CA SER A 136 6.38 15.33 14.59
C SER A 136 6.85 14.69 15.91
N ASN A 137 6.47 13.44 16.17
CA ASN A 137 6.82 12.71 17.40
C ASN A 137 8.23 12.13 17.29
N ALA A 138 8.83 11.81 18.44
CA ALA A 138 10.18 11.26 18.46
C ALA A 138 10.20 9.83 17.89
N HIS A 139 11.25 9.53 17.14
CA HIS A 139 11.45 8.17 16.64
C HIS A 139 12.01 7.29 17.76
N VAL A 140 11.19 6.36 18.24
CA VAL A 140 11.64 5.34 19.20
C VAL A 140 12.45 4.27 18.46
N LYS A 141 13.68 4.02 18.91
CA LYS A 141 14.52 2.96 18.34
C LYS A 141 13.97 1.59 18.74
N LEU A 142 13.64 0.77 17.74
CA LEU A 142 13.22 -0.61 18.01
C LEU A 142 14.41 -1.42 18.57
N PRO A 143 14.28 -2.02 19.77
CA PRO A 143 15.35 -2.83 20.36
C PRO A 143 15.68 -4.05 19.49
N ALA A 144 16.90 -4.59 19.63
CA ALA A 144 17.25 -5.85 18.97
C ALA A 144 16.63 -7.06 19.67
N ALA A 145 16.43 -6.99 20.99
CA ALA A 145 15.84 -8.05 21.78
C ALA A 145 14.30 -7.95 21.80
N VAL A 146 13.64 -9.05 21.44
CA VAL A 146 12.17 -9.11 21.31
C VAL A 146 11.45 -8.85 22.63
N LYS A 147 12.04 -9.27 23.74
CA LYS A 147 11.53 -9.04 25.10
C LYS A 147 11.34 -7.55 25.46
N ASP A 148 12.09 -6.66 24.81
CA ASP A 148 12.05 -5.22 25.09
C ASP A 148 11.07 -4.47 24.16
N TYR A 149 10.43 -5.16 23.20
CA TYR A 149 9.45 -4.56 22.29
C TYR A 149 8.25 -3.96 23.03
N PRO A 150 7.64 -4.62 24.04
CA PRO A 150 6.52 -4.04 24.79
C PRO A 150 6.88 -2.71 25.45
N HIS A 151 8.12 -2.56 25.93
CA HIS A 151 8.57 -1.32 26.55
C HIS A 151 8.67 -0.18 25.54
N ALA A 152 9.33 -0.42 24.39
CA ALA A 152 9.43 0.57 23.32
C ALA A 152 8.04 0.97 22.76
N ILE A 153 7.11 0.02 22.68
CA ILE A 153 5.72 0.28 22.26
C ILE A 153 4.99 1.11 23.32
N ALA A 154 5.16 0.81 24.61
CA ALA A 154 4.55 1.57 25.69
C ALA A 154 5.05 3.02 25.73
N ASP A 155 6.35 3.23 25.48
CA ASP A 155 6.94 4.57 25.37
C ASP A 155 6.34 5.35 24.20
N ALA A 156 6.24 4.73 23.02
CA ALA A 156 5.60 5.35 21.85
C ALA A 156 4.11 5.67 22.08
N LEU A 157 3.37 4.79 22.77
CA LEU A 157 1.99 5.05 23.17
C LEU A 157 1.89 6.21 24.19
N SER A 158 2.85 6.30 25.10
CA SER A 158 2.94 7.41 26.06
C SER A 158 3.14 8.75 25.34
N GLU A 159 4.05 8.79 24.35
CA GLU A 159 4.27 9.99 23.54
C GLU A 159 3.00 10.43 22.80
N LEU A 160 2.26 9.51 22.19
CA LEU A 160 0.99 9.81 21.53
C LEU A 160 -0.06 10.37 22.52
N ARG A 161 -0.13 9.81 23.73
CA ARG A 161 -1.03 10.30 24.78
C ARG A 161 -0.63 11.69 25.27
N LEU A 162 0.67 11.95 25.45
CA LEU A 162 1.18 13.26 25.84
C LEU A 162 0.95 14.32 24.74
N ALA A 163 0.97 13.90 23.47
CA ALA A 163 0.60 14.75 22.34
C ALA A 163 -0.92 14.96 22.19
N GLY A 164 -1.75 14.39 23.08
CA GLY A 164 -3.21 14.51 23.04
C GLY A 164 -3.88 13.71 21.91
N VAL A 165 -3.17 12.72 21.33
CA VAL A 165 -3.72 11.85 20.30
C VAL A 165 -4.39 10.67 20.98
N ASN A 166 -5.73 10.69 21.04
CA ASN A 166 -6.51 9.61 21.61
C ASN A 166 -6.53 8.36 20.69
N GLY A 167 -6.77 7.20 21.30
CA GLY A 167 -6.94 5.92 20.59
C GLY A 167 -8.29 5.80 19.87
N PRO A 168 -8.59 4.62 19.28
CA PRO A 168 -7.87 3.35 19.45
C PRO A 168 -6.53 3.30 18.71
N TYR A 169 -5.53 2.63 19.29
CA TYR A 169 -4.19 2.52 18.69
C TYR A 169 -4.01 1.19 17.96
N ALA A 170 -3.41 1.23 16.78
CA ALA A 170 -2.95 0.05 16.04
C ALA A 170 -1.42 0.03 15.97
N ILE A 171 -0.87 -1.18 15.96
CA ILE A 171 0.57 -1.41 15.78
C ILE A 171 0.76 -2.12 14.46
N VAL A 172 1.59 -1.54 13.60
CA VAL A 172 1.97 -2.09 12.31
C VAL A 172 3.40 -2.60 12.42
N LEU A 173 3.62 -3.89 12.21
CA LEU A 173 4.95 -4.51 12.27
C LEU A 173 5.41 -4.97 10.89
N GLY A 174 6.68 -4.66 10.58
CA GLY A 174 7.40 -5.22 9.45
C GLY A 174 7.54 -6.74 9.53
N ALA A 175 7.82 -7.40 8.42
CA ALA A 175 7.92 -8.87 8.35
C ALA A 175 8.82 -9.46 9.45
N ARG A 176 10.06 -8.94 9.57
CA ARG A 176 11.03 -9.40 10.58
C ARG A 176 10.55 -9.17 12.01
N ALA A 177 9.97 -8.00 12.30
CA ALA A 177 9.49 -7.67 13.63
C ALA A 177 8.27 -8.53 14.01
N TYR A 178 7.37 -8.79 13.05
CA TYR A 178 6.21 -9.62 13.26
C TYR A 178 6.57 -11.10 13.46
N GLU A 179 7.53 -11.62 12.67
CA GLU A 179 8.09 -12.96 12.84
C GLU A 179 8.78 -13.09 14.20
N ALA A 180 9.57 -12.10 14.62
CA ALA A 180 10.22 -12.11 15.92
C ALA A 180 9.20 -12.15 17.08
N VAL A 181 8.12 -11.38 17.00
CA VAL A 181 7.05 -11.38 18.01
C VAL A 181 6.21 -12.67 17.99
N SER A 182 6.07 -13.29 16.82
CA SER A 182 5.28 -14.52 16.64
C SER A 182 6.08 -15.81 16.88
N GLY A 183 7.41 -15.76 16.70
CA GLY A 183 8.30 -16.90 16.73
C GLY A 183 8.50 -17.51 18.11
N GLY A 184 8.26 -16.73 19.18
CA GLY A 184 8.32 -17.17 20.57
C GLY A 184 9.74 -17.50 21.04
N ASP A 185 10.19 -16.87 22.12
CA ASP A 185 11.20 -17.49 22.97
C ASP A 185 10.47 -18.51 23.86
N ASP A 186 10.99 -19.74 23.92
CA ASP A 186 10.45 -20.88 24.71
C ASP A 186 10.50 -20.65 26.24
N GLU A 187 11.03 -19.52 26.70
CA GLU A 187 11.19 -19.17 28.12
C GLU A 187 10.42 -17.88 28.46
N GLY A 188 9.07 -17.93 28.50
CA GLY A 188 8.28 -16.85 29.11
C GLY A 188 6.85 -16.65 28.60
N TYR A 189 6.23 -15.53 29.03
CA TYR A 189 4.92 -15.11 28.54
C TYR A 189 5.04 -14.60 27.10
N PRO A 190 4.15 -15.02 26.17
CA PRO A 190 4.26 -14.61 24.77
C PRO A 190 4.26 -13.09 24.61
N VAL A 191 5.34 -12.55 24.04
CA VAL A 191 5.51 -11.10 23.79
C VAL A 191 4.33 -10.54 23.02
N ARG A 192 3.79 -11.31 22.07
CA ARG A 192 2.57 -10.97 21.34
C ARG A 192 1.39 -10.64 22.25
N LYS A 193 1.11 -11.48 23.25
CA LYS A 193 -0.01 -11.26 24.17
C LYS A 193 0.22 -10.05 25.06
N HIS A 194 1.47 -9.77 25.42
CA HIS A 194 1.81 -8.56 26.16
C HIS A 194 1.54 -7.31 25.32
N ILE A 195 1.99 -7.29 24.06
CA ILE A 195 1.72 -6.19 23.13
C ILE A 195 0.21 -6.01 22.91
N GLU A 196 -0.53 -7.10 22.67
CA GLU A 196 -1.98 -7.08 22.51
C GLU A 196 -2.71 -6.57 23.77
N SER A 197 -2.14 -6.74 24.97
CA SER A 197 -2.71 -6.17 26.21
C SER A 197 -2.45 -4.67 26.39
N LEU A 198 -1.46 -4.11 25.69
CA LEU A 198 -1.11 -2.68 25.75
C LEU A 198 -1.96 -1.82 24.79
N ILE A 199 -2.56 -2.44 23.78
CA ILE A 199 -3.37 -1.76 22.76
C ILE A 199 -4.82 -2.24 22.79
N GLU A 200 -5.74 -1.30 22.60
CA GLU A 200 -7.16 -1.63 22.39
C GLU A 200 -7.46 -2.01 20.92
N GLY A 201 -6.49 -1.80 20.01
CA GLY A 201 -6.62 -2.09 18.59
C GLY A 201 -5.98 -3.41 18.15
N LYS A 202 -5.55 -3.47 16.89
CA LYS A 202 -5.05 -4.69 16.24
C LYS A 202 -3.56 -4.60 15.95
N LEU A 203 -2.89 -5.75 16.07
CA LEU A 203 -1.56 -5.97 15.51
C LEU A 203 -1.69 -6.27 14.01
N ILE A 204 -1.01 -5.48 13.19
CA ILE A 204 -1.11 -5.53 11.72
C ILE A 204 0.24 -5.96 11.16
N TRP A 205 0.21 -7.02 10.35
CA TRP A 205 1.36 -7.48 9.59
C TRP A 205 1.51 -6.67 8.31
N ALA A 206 2.66 -6.01 8.15
CA ALA A 206 2.98 -5.16 7.01
C ALA A 206 4.35 -5.58 6.43
N PRO A 207 4.40 -6.57 5.54
CA PRO A 207 5.67 -7.09 5.04
C PRO A 207 6.45 -6.09 4.16
N ALA A 208 5.83 -5.00 3.72
CA ALA A 208 6.43 -4.00 2.86
C ALA A 208 7.36 -3.01 3.61
N ILE A 209 7.25 -2.93 4.94
CA ILE A 209 7.97 -1.97 5.78
C ILE A 209 9.05 -2.64 6.63
N GLU A 210 10.00 -1.83 7.09
CA GLU A 210 10.99 -2.21 8.09
C GLU A 210 10.65 -1.55 9.43
N GLY A 211 10.84 -2.27 10.53
CA GLY A 211 10.55 -1.78 11.88
C GLY A 211 9.08 -1.89 12.27
N ALA A 212 8.59 -0.88 13.00
CA ALA A 212 7.26 -0.84 13.57
C ALA A 212 6.69 0.59 13.56
N PHE A 213 5.37 0.72 13.40
CA PHE A 213 4.64 1.98 13.55
C PHE A 213 3.53 1.82 14.58
N VAL A 214 3.37 2.82 15.43
CA VAL A 214 2.21 2.95 16.34
C VAL A 214 1.37 4.10 15.82
N ILE A 215 0.11 3.83 15.49
CA ILE A 215 -0.77 4.78 14.80
C ILE A 215 -2.11 4.82 15.53
N SER A 216 -2.70 6.01 15.65
CA SER A 216 -4.09 6.13 16.11
C SER A 216 -5.07 5.95 14.95
N LEU A 217 -6.14 5.19 15.21
CA LEU A 217 -7.25 4.94 14.29
C LEU A 217 -8.47 5.82 14.62
N ARG A 218 -8.28 6.97 15.28
CA ARG A 218 -9.38 7.92 15.58
C ARG A 218 -10.04 8.49 14.30
N GLY A 219 -9.35 8.39 13.17
CA GLY A 219 -9.79 8.90 11.87
C GLY A 219 -9.50 10.40 11.69
N GLY A 220 -9.33 10.81 10.44
CA GLY A 220 -9.09 12.19 10.01
C GLY A 220 -7.63 12.63 9.99
N ASP A 221 -6.71 11.83 10.52
CA ASP A 221 -5.27 12.17 10.51
C ASP A 221 -4.55 11.68 9.25
N LEU A 222 -4.95 10.50 8.75
CA LEU A 222 -4.30 9.82 7.63
C LEU A 222 -5.37 9.43 6.61
N GLN A 223 -5.36 10.09 5.46
CA GLN A 223 -6.31 9.85 4.37
C GLN A 223 -5.60 9.34 3.12
N LEU A 224 -6.15 8.28 2.52
CA LEU A 224 -5.77 7.74 1.23
C LEU A 224 -6.86 8.05 0.21
N ASP A 225 -6.60 9.01 -0.68
CA ASP A 225 -7.49 9.35 -1.77
C ASP A 225 -7.28 8.44 -2.98
N ILE A 226 -8.33 7.72 -3.36
CA ILE A 226 -8.29 6.80 -4.51
C ILE A 226 -8.97 7.46 -5.72
N GLY A 227 -8.25 7.54 -6.83
CA GLY A 227 -8.86 7.85 -8.14
C GLY A 227 -9.56 6.60 -8.68
N GLN A 228 -8.78 5.64 -9.14
CA GLN A 228 -9.23 4.31 -9.54
C GLN A 228 -8.61 3.27 -8.61
N ASP A 229 -9.41 2.34 -8.08
CA ASP A 229 -8.89 1.22 -7.28
C ASP A 229 -8.12 0.21 -8.16
N PHE A 230 -7.63 -0.89 -7.57
CA PHE A 230 -6.90 -1.92 -8.32
C PHE A 230 -7.79 -2.62 -9.35
N PHE A 231 -7.33 -2.66 -10.60
CA PHE A 231 -7.96 -3.44 -11.67
C PHE A 231 -6.91 -4.19 -12.48
N CYS A 232 -7.27 -5.41 -12.90
CA CYS A 232 -6.55 -6.11 -13.96
C CYS A 232 -7.07 -5.66 -15.33
N GLY A 233 -6.14 -5.29 -16.21
CA GLY A 233 -6.42 -4.90 -17.60
C GLY A 233 -5.55 -5.66 -18.57
N TYR A 234 -5.95 -5.67 -19.84
CA TYR A 234 -5.20 -6.31 -20.91
C TYR A 234 -4.36 -5.29 -21.67
N ARG A 235 -3.10 -5.65 -21.90
CA ARG A 235 -2.22 -4.96 -22.84
C ARG A 235 -1.72 -5.98 -23.85
N PRO A 236 -1.89 -5.76 -25.16
CA PRO A 236 -1.31 -6.65 -26.16
C PRO A 236 0.21 -6.67 -26.01
N LEU A 237 0.80 -7.86 -26.17
CA LEU A 237 2.24 -7.99 -26.32
C LEU A 237 2.60 -7.30 -27.64
N CYS A 238 3.07 -6.06 -27.57
CA CYS A 238 3.78 -5.48 -28.70
C CYS A 238 5.13 -6.22 -28.74
N LYS A 239 5.16 -7.40 -29.38
CA LYS A 239 6.41 -7.88 -29.95
C LYS A 239 6.78 -6.82 -30.97
N SER A 240 7.69 -5.94 -30.61
CA SER A 240 8.49 -5.22 -31.59
C SER A 240 8.92 -6.27 -32.61
N PHE A 241 8.43 -6.14 -33.83
CA PHE A 241 8.98 -6.83 -34.99
C PHE A 241 10.44 -6.38 -35.09
N LEU A 242 11.33 -7.08 -34.38
CA LEU A 242 12.73 -7.17 -34.72
C LEU A 242 12.82 -8.23 -35.82
N THR A 243 12.26 -7.91 -36.98
CA THR A 243 12.89 -8.29 -38.25
C THR A 243 14.16 -7.47 -38.36
N HIS A 244 15.22 -7.94 -37.71
CA HIS A 244 16.57 -7.73 -38.20
C HIS A 244 17.00 -9.05 -38.82
N ILE A 245 16.80 -9.12 -40.13
CA ILE A 245 17.76 -9.77 -41.02
C ILE A 245 19.05 -8.97 -40.88
N ASP A 246 20.16 -9.71 -40.70
CA ASP A 246 21.59 -9.39 -40.85
C ASP A 246 22.31 -10.33 -39.86
N VAL A 247 22.81 -11.53 -40.20
CA VAL A 247 23.34 -12.13 -41.45
C VAL A 247 22.71 -13.51 -41.68
#